data_AF-A0AAU6S5C5-F1
#
_entry.id   AF-A0AAU6S5C5-F1
#
_cell.length_a   1.000
_cell.length_b   1.000
_cell.length_c   1.000
_cell.angle_alpha   90.00
_cell.angle_beta   90.00
_cell.angle_gamma   90.00
#
_symmetry.space_group_name_H-M   'P 1'
#
loop_
_entity.id
_entity.type
_entity.pdbx_description
1 polymer ?
#
loop_
_entity_poly.entity_id
_entity_poly.type
_entity_poly.pdbx_seq_one_letter_code
_entity_poly.pdbx_strand_id
1 'polypeptide(L)'
;RPVYKANGMAAYFVTLVTYISLWWFEIFNPTIVYDHLGEIYSALIFGSLIFCVLLYIKGHVSPSSTDFGSSGNLIIDFYWGMELYPRIGKSFDIKVLTNCRFGMMSWAVLAVTYCIKQYEANGKVSDSMLVNTALMLVYVTKFFWWEAGYWNTMDIAHDRAGFYICWGCLVWVPSIYTSPGVYLVNHPVNLGTQLALYILVAGILCIYINYDCDRQRQEFRRTNGKCKIWGKAPSKIEATYTTTSGETKTSLLLTSGWWGLA
;
A
#
# COMPACT_ATOMS: atom_id res chain seq x y z
N ARG A 1 -11.04 16.71 11.68
CA ARG A 1 -10.04 16.04 10.80
C ARG A 1 -9.31 14.99 11.62
N PRO A 2 -9.16 13.75 11.13
CA PRO A 2 -8.43 12.71 11.83
C PRO A 2 -6.96 13.11 12.02
N VAL A 3 -6.40 12.82 13.19
CA VAL A 3 -4.95 12.96 13.47
C VAL A 3 -4.31 11.57 13.36
N TYR A 4 -3.20 11.49 12.63
CA TYR A 4 -2.43 10.27 12.38
C TYR A 4 -0.98 10.45 12.81
N LYS A 5 -0.37 9.39 13.34
CA LYS A 5 1.05 9.37 13.69
C LYS A 5 1.85 8.88 12.47
N ALA A 6 2.69 9.75 11.91
CA ALA A 6 3.59 9.42 10.80
C ALA A 6 4.81 8.65 11.32
N ASN A 7 4.70 7.33 11.43
CA ASN A 7 5.78 6.46 11.87
C ASN A 7 6.01 5.24 10.97
N GLY A 8 5.50 5.26 9.73
CA GLY A 8 5.57 4.13 8.81
C GLY A 8 6.99 3.71 8.48
N MET A 9 7.88 4.65 8.14
CA MET A 9 9.28 4.36 7.84
C MET A 9 10.02 3.69 9.00
N ALA A 10 9.84 4.20 10.22
CA ALA A 10 10.47 3.63 11.41
C ALA A 10 9.96 2.22 11.68
N ALA A 11 8.63 2.02 11.61
CA ALA A 11 8.03 0.71 11.81
C ALA A 11 8.47 -0.29 10.71
N TYR A 12 8.53 0.16 9.45
CA TYR A 12 8.99 -0.64 8.32
C TYR A 12 10.43 -1.12 8.49
N PHE A 13 11.34 -0.20 8.83
CA PHE A 13 12.75 -0.53 9.04
C PHE A 13 12.94 -1.47 10.24
N VAL A 14 12.29 -1.19 11.36
CA VAL A 14 12.33 -2.07 12.54
C VAL A 14 11.83 -3.46 12.21
N THR A 15 10.71 -3.58 11.49
CA THR A 15 10.17 -4.89 11.08
C THR A 15 11.15 -5.65 10.19
N LEU A 16 11.70 -5.04 9.14
CA LEU A 16 12.63 -5.72 8.23
C LEU A 16 13.94 -6.10 8.92
N VAL A 17 14.53 -5.19 9.69
CA VAL A 17 15.77 -5.47 10.42
C VAL A 17 15.55 -6.56 11.45
N THR A 18 14.44 -6.51 12.19
CA THR A 18 14.11 -7.56 13.16
C THR A 18 13.90 -8.90 12.45
N TYR A 19 13.17 -8.92 11.34
CA TYR A 19 12.91 -10.15 10.59
C TYR A 19 14.18 -10.80 10.04
N ILE A 20 15.07 -9.99 9.43
CA ILE A 20 16.37 -10.47 8.91
C ILE A 20 17.29 -10.89 10.06
N SER A 21 17.29 -10.16 11.18
CA SER A 21 18.10 -10.51 12.35
C SER A 21 17.65 -11.83 12.97
N LEU A 22 16.33 -12.06 13.08
CA LEU A 22 15.78 -13.32 13.59
C LEU A 22 16.20 -14.52 12.72
N TRP A 23 16.28 -14.34 11.40
CA TRP A 23 16.83 -15.34 10.49
C TRP A 23 18.33 -15.52 10.67
N TRP A 24 19.09 -14.43 10.74
CA TRP A 24 20.55 -14.46 10.88
C TRP A 24 21.03 -15.12 12.19
N PHE A 25 20.29 -14.91 13.28
CA PHE A 25 20.56 -15.55 14.57
C PHE A 25 19.91 -16.93 14.72
N GLU A 26 19.32 -17.48 13.64
CA GLU A 26 18.66 -18.80 13.60
C GLU A 26 17.53 -18.96 14.64
N ILE A 27 16.98 -17.85 15.15
CA ILE A 27 15.87 -17.85 16.12
C ILE A 27 14.56 -18.22 15.43
N PHE A 28 14.39 -17.79 14.18
CA PHE A 28 13.21 -18.07 13.37
C PHE A 28 13.62 -18.28 11.93
N ASN A 29 13.16 -19.37 11.30
CA ASN A 29 13.36 -19.58 9.88
C ASN A 29 12.18 -19.00 9.06
N PRO A 30 12.39 -17.94 8.25
CA PRO A 30 11.41 -17.39 7.33
C PRO A 30 10.78 -18.41 6.39
N THR A 31 11.50 -19.48 6.02
CA THR A 31 11.02 -20.46 5.04
C THR A 31 9.76 -21.21 5.48
N ILE A 32 9.53 -21.31 6.80
CA ILE A 32 8.28 -21.85 7.38
C ILE A 32 7.07 -21.07 6.86
N VAL A 33 7.20 -19.74 6.70
CA VAL A 33 6.12 -18.89 6.16
C VAL A 33 5.81 -19.29 4.72
N TYR A 34 6.82 -19.61 3.92
CA TYR A 34 6.62 -20.10 2.55
C TYR A 34 5.92 -21.45 2.52
N ASP A 35 6.36 -22.38 3.37
CA ASP A 35 5.87 -23.75 3.39
C ASP A 35 4.40 -23.83 3.83
N HIS A 36 3.97 -22.93 4.74
CA HIS A 36 2.59 -22.82 5.20
C HIS A 36 1.78 -21.69 4.52
N LEU A 37 2.21 -21.16 3.37
CA LEU A 37 1.48 -20.06 2.69
C LEU A 37 0.01 -20.38 2.45
N GLY A 38 -0.31 -21.62 2.07
CA GLY A 38 -1.69 -22.04 1.83
C GLY A 38 -2.55 -21.90 3.09
N GLU A 39 -2.06 -22.39 4.22
CA GLU A 39 -2.73 -22.29 5.52
C GLU A 39 -2.86 -20.84 5.97
N ILE A 40 -1.80 -20.03 5.78
CA ILE A 40 -1.80 -18.60 6.09
C ILE A 40 -2.86 -17.89 5.25
N TYR A 41 -2.93 -18.12 3.94
CA TYR A 41 -3.94 -17.50 3.09
C TYR A 41 -5.36 -17.90 3.47
N SER A 42 -5.60 -19.18 3.79
CA SER A 42 -6.88 -19.62 4.33
C SER A 42 -7.22 -18.89 5.63
N ALA A 43 -6.28 -18.81 6.57
CA ALA A 43 -6.47 -18.11 7.84
C ALA A 43 -6.73 -16.60 7.63
N LEU A 44 -6.08 -15.96 6.66
CA LEU A 44 -6.32 -14.56 6.31
C LEU A 44 -7.70 -14.33 5.69
N ILE A 45 -8.19 -15.27 4.87
CA ILE A 45 -9.55 -15.20 4.31
C ILE A 45 -10.59 -15.29 5.44
N PHE A 46 -10.52 -16.32 6.29
CA PHE A 46 -11.46 -16.45 7.41
C PHE A 46 -11.29 -15.31 8.42
N GLY A 47 -10.06 -14.93 8.73
CA GLY A 47 -9.74 -13.84 9.65
C GLY A 47 -10.27 -12.49 9.16
N SER A 48 -10.14 -12.18 7.87
CA SER A 48 -10.67 -10.94 7.29
C SER A 48 -12.21 -10.93 7.27
N LEU A 49 -12.86 -12.07 7.02
CA LEU A 49 -14.32 -12.17 7.13
C LEU A 49 -14.79 -11.88 8.57
N ILE A 50 -14.19 -12.54 9.56
CA ILE A 50 -14.49 -12.31 10.98
C ILE A 50 -14.21 -10.85 11.35
N PHE A 51 -13.08 -10.31 10.91
CA PHE A 51 -12.70 -8.92 11.16
C PHE A 51 -13.74 -7.93 10.62
N CYS A 52 -14.25 -8.15 9.40
CA CYS A 52 -15.27 -7.30 8.80
C CYS A 52 -16.62 -7.43 9.52
N VAL A 53 -16.97 -8.62 10.03
CA VAL A 53 -18.15 -8.79 10.88
C VAL A 53 -18.01 -7.98 12.16
N LEU A 54 -16.83 -7.99 12.78
CA LEU A 54 -16.55 -7.17 13.97
C LEU A 54 -16.64 -5.67 13.67
N LEU A 55 -16.17 -5.21 12.50
CA LEU A 55 -16.33 -3.82 12.06
C LEU A 55 -17.80 -3.45 11.84
N TYR A 56 -18.57 -4.35 11.26
CA TYR A 56 -20.00 -4.16 11.07
C TYR A 56 -20.73 -4.02 12.42
N ILE A 57 -20.47 -4.93 13.37
CA ILE A 57 -21.05 -4.85 14.73
C ILE A 57 -20.61 -3.57 15.43
N LYS A 58 -19.32 -3.23 15.34
CA LYS A 58 -18.78 -2.00 15.93
C LYS A 58 -19.47 -0.75 15.38
N GLY A 59 -19.72 -0.69 14.07
CA GLY A 59 -20.42 0.43 13.43
C GLY A 59 -21.84 0.65 13.95
N HIS A 60 -22.52 -0.40 14.42
CA HIS A 60 -23.85 -0.32 15.03
C HIS A 60 -23.80 0.01 16.54
N VAL A 61 -22.86 -0.59 17.28
CA VAL A 61 -22.83 -0.50 18.75
C VAL A 61 -22.07 0.72 19.25
N SER A 62 -20.95 1.06 18.62
CA SER A 62 -20.03 2.10 19.09
C SER A 62 -19.34 2.78 17.91
N PRO A 63 -20.08 3.61 17.14
CA PRO A 63 -19.51 4.38 16.05
C PRO A 63 -18.48 5.38 16.57
N SER A 64 -17.34 5.47 15.88
CA SER A 64 -16.18 6.28 16.30
C SER A 64 -16.29 7.75 15.86
N SER A 65 -17.17 8.04 14.91
CA SER A 65 -17.37 9.37 14.35
C SER A 65 -18.82 9.57 13.93
N THR A 66 -19.21 10.81 13.64
CA THR A 66 -20.53 11.15 13.09
C THR A 66 -20.71 10.69 11.64
N ASP A 67 -19.62 10.32 10.95
CA ASP A 67 -19.64 9.78 9.59
C ASP A 67 -19.74 8.25 9.63
N PHE A 68 -20.91 7.81 10.10
CA PHE A 68 -21.35 6.42 10.08
C PHE A 68 -22.75 6.36 9.47
N GLY A 69 -23.08 5.27 8.80
CA GLY A 69 -24.43 5.08 8.29
C GLY A 69 -24.65 3.74 7.65
N SER A 70 -25.90 3.29 7.69
CA SER A 70 -26.38 2.06 7.03
C SER A 70 -27.12 2.42 5.76
N SER A 71 -26.98 1.57 4.74
CA SER A 71 -27.80 1.57 3.52
C SER A 71 -29.16 0.86 3.72
N GLY A 72 -29.38 0.24 4.87
CA GLY A 72 -30.55 -0.60 5.18
C GLY A 72 -30.42 -2.04 4.67
N ASN A 73 -29.37 -2.37 3.90
CA ASN A 73 -29.09 -3.71 3.42
C ASN A 73 -27.81 -4.27 4.06
N LEU A 74 -27.97 -5.35 4.81
CA LEU A 74 -26.88 -6.04 5.52
C LEU A 74 -25.67 -6.37 4.63
N ILE A 75 -25.91 -6.83 3.39
CA ILE A 75 -24.86 -7.27 2.48
C ILE A 75 -24.04 -6.07 2.00
N ILE A 76 -24.73 -4.97 1.67
CA ILE A 76 -24.08 -3.75 1.17
C ILE A 76 -23.28 -3.10 2.31
N ASP A 77 -23.85 -3.04 3.51
CA ASP A 77 -23.18 -2.45 4.67
C ASP A 77 -21.96 -3.26 5.12
N PHE A 78 -22.00 -4.59 4.99
CA PHE A 78 -20.83 -5.44 5.21
C PHE A 78 -19.76 -5.21 4.13
N TYR A 79 -20.16 -5.11 2.86
CA TYR A 79 -19.24 -4.96 1.74
C TYR A 79 -18.55 -3.59 1.72
N TRP A 80 -19.33 -2.50 1.80
CA TRP A 80 -18.83 -1.12 1.79
C TRP A 80 -18.33 -0.64 3.15
N GLY A 81 -18.90 -1.14 4.24
CA GLY A 81 -18.55 -0.70 5.59
C GLY A 81 -19.47 0.41 6.10
N MET A 82 -19.59 0.45 7.42
CA MET A 82 -20.50 1.33 8.15
C MET A 82 -19.86 2.67 8.54
N GLU A 83 -18.57 2.65 8.88
CA GLU A 83 -17.82 3.82 9.37
C GLU A 83 -16.77 4.26 8.35
N LEU A 84 -16.61 5.57 8.16
CA LEU A 84 -15.52 6.11 7.35
C LEU A 84 -14.16 5.93 8.03
N TYR A 85 -14.08 6.19 9.34
CA TYR A 85 -12.85 6.11 10.14
C TYR A 85 -13.06 5.29 11.42
N PRO A 86 -13.21 3.97 11.34
CA PRO A 86 -13.36 3.18 12.55
C PRO A 86 -12.06 3.19 13.35
N ARG A 87 -12.19 3.53 14.64
CA ARG A 87 -11.06 3.64 15.57
C ARG A 87 -11.23 2.73 16.76
N ILE A 88 -10.11 2.18 17.23
CA ILE A 88 -10.02 1.51 18.53
C ILE A 88 -9.41 2.52 19.51
N GLY A 89 -10.22 3.03 20.43
CA GLY A 89 -9.82 4.15 21.28
C GLY A 89 -9.60 5.44 20.49
N LYS A 90 -8.70 6.32 20.97
CA LYS A 90 -8.53 7.67 20.41
C LYS A 90 -7.56 7.75 19.22
N SER A 91 -6.57 6.86 19.17
CA SER A 91 -5.39 7.03 18.31
C SER A 91 -5.21 5.94 17.25
N PHE A 92 -5.96 4.84 17.33
CA PHE A 92 -5.74 3.68 16.47
C PHE A 92 -6.79 3.61 15.37
N ASP A 93 -6.40 3.95 14.15
CA ASP A 93 -7.24 3.92 12.97
C ASP A 93 -7.08 2.58 12.24
N ILE A 94 -8.20 1.91 12.01
CA ILE A 94 -8.21 0.56 11.46
C ILE A 94 -7.80 0.55 9.99
N LYS A 95 -8.17 1.57 9.20
CA LYS A 95 -7.81 1.61 7.77
C LYS A 95 -6.31 1.78 7.58
N VAL A 96 -5.69 2.61 8.42
CA VAL A 96 -4.23 2.79 8.41
C VAL A 96 -3.53 1.51 8.88
N LEU A 97 -4.08 0.80 9.87
CA LEU A 97 -3.53 -0.48 10.29
C LEU A 97 -3.58 -1.51 9.15
N THR A 98 -4.76 -1.77 8.59
CA THR A 98 -4.96 -2.84 7.60
C THR A 98 -4.17 -2.56 6.32
N ASN A 99 -4.22 -1.33 5.79
CA ASN A 99 -3.47 -0.94 4.60
C ASN A 99 -1.97 -0.88 4.87
N CYS A 100 -1.56 0.05 5.75
CA CYS A 100 -0.15 0.47 5.82
C CYS A 100 0.67 -0.48 6.68
N ARG A 101 0.13 -0.94 7.82
CA ARG A 101 0.90 -1.75 8.78
C ARG A 101 0.81 -3.24 8.51
N PHE A 102 -0.33 -3.74 8.03
CA PHE A 102 -0.48 -5.14 7.69
C PHE A 102 -0.16 -5.40 6.22
N GLY A 103 -0.99 -4.91 5.30
CA GLY A 103 -0.87 -5.23 3.87
C GLY A 103 0.49 -4.83 3.30
N MET A 104 0.86 -3.56 3.37
CA MET A 104 2.13 -3.10 2.79
C MET A 104 3.38 -3.68 3.47
N MET A 105 3.36 -3.92 4.79
CA MET A 105 4.50 -4.56 5.47
C MET A 105 4.62 -6.04 5.12
N SER A 106 3.50 -6.77 5.09
CA SER A 106 3.47 -8.18 4.71
C SER A 106 4.03 -8.38 3.30
N TRP A 107 3.75 -7.48 2.36
CA TRP A 107 4.32 -7.54 1.02
C TRP A 107 5.86 -7.49 1.05
N ALA A 108 6.45 -6.56 1.78
CA ALA A 108 7.91 -6.48 1.89
C ALA A 108 8.53 -7.67 2.64
N VAL A 109 7.90 -8.13 3.72
CA VAL A 109 8.38 -9.30 4.47
C VAL A 109 8.36 -10.53 3.58
N LEU A 110 7.25 -10.79 2.88
CA LEU A 110 7.11 -11.94 1.97
C LEU A 110 8.12 -11.87 0.81
N ALA A 111 8.40 -10.67 0.27
CA ALA A 111 9.42 -10.52 -0.77
C ALA A 111 10.82 -10.95 -0.30
N VAL A 112 11.16 -10.71 0.97
CA VAL A 112 12.41 -11.18 1.59
C VAL A 112 12.34 -12.68 1.88
N THR A 113 11.21 -13.16 2.41
CA THR A 113 10.97 -14.60 2.69
C THR A 113 11.24 -15.46 1.47
N TYR A 114 10.76 -15.06 0.28
CA TYR A 114 10.93 -15.83 -0.94
C TYR A 114 12.39 -15.87 -1.42
N CYS A 115 13.11 -14.77 -1.24
CA CYS A 115 14.54 -14.72 -1.54
C CYS A 115 15.32 -15.71 -0.64
N ILE A 116 15.01 -15.71 0.67
CA ILE A 116 15.61 -16.64 1.65
C ILE A 116 15.25 -18.09 1.31
N LYS A 117 13.97 -18.37 0.99
CA LYS A 117 13.54 -19.73 0.61
C LYS A 117 14.27 -20.25 -0.62
N GLN A 118 14.43 -19.41 -1.64
CA GLN A 118 15.14 -19.81 -2.85
C GLN A 118 16.62 -20.08 -2.57
N TYR A 119 17.24 -19.27 -1.69
CA TYR A 119 18.61 -19.50 -1.23
C TYR A 119 18.77 -20.83 -0.50
N GLU A 120 17.89 -21.14 0.46
CA GLU A 120 17.93 -22.41 1.20
C GLU A 120 17.66 -23.64 0.31
N ALA A 121 16.75 -23.53 -0.66
CA ALA A 121 16.39 -24.65 -1.54
C ALA A 121 17.46 -24.95 -2.61
N ASN A 122 18.05 -23.90 -3.20
CA ASN A 122 18.92 -24.04 -4.37
C ASN A 122 20.40 -23.76 -4.07
N GLY A 123 20.74 -23.32 -2.85
CA GLY A 123 22.08 -22.84 -2.47
C GLY A 123 22.50 -21.53 -3.14
N LYS A 124 21.64 -20.95 -3.99
CA LYS A 124 21.86 -19.68 -4.70
C LYS A 124 20.53 -19.02 -5.04
N VAL A 125 20.54 -17.69 -5.08
CA VAL A 125 19.39 -16.88 -5.52
C VAL A 125 19.55 -16.59 -7.02
N SER A 126 18.48 -16.74 -7.80
CA SER A 126 18.50 -16.40 -9.23
C SER A 126 18.46 -14.89 -9.46
N ASP A 127 19.06 -14.43 -10.56
CA ASP A 127 19.04 -13.01 -10.94
C ASP A 127 17.61 -12.46 -11.01
N SER A 128 16.67 -13.26 -11.54
CA SER A 128 15.25 -12.90 -11.62
C SER A 128 14.60 -12.66 -10.26
N MET A 129 14.95 -13.46 -9.25
CA MET A 129 14.43 -13.31 -7.89
C MET A 129 14.99 -12.04 -7.25
N LEU A 130 16.28 -11.78 -7.43
CA LEU A 130 16.90 -10.54 -6.93
C LEU A 130 16.25 -9.30 -7.53
N VAL A 131 16.05 -9.27 -8.84
CA VAL A 131 15.37 -8.15 -9.52
C VAL A 131 13.93 -7.99 -9.01
N ASN A 132 13.18 -9.08 -8.91
CA ASN A 132 11.82 -9.06 -8.40
C ASN A 132 11.74 -8.50 -6.97
N THR A 133 12.52 -9.07 -6.04
CA THR A 133 12.54 -8.65 -4.63
C THR A 133 13.04 -7.21 -4.49
N ALA A 134 14.08 -6.81 -5.25
CA ALA A 134 14.57 -5.43 -5.22
C ALA A 134 13.50 -4.43 -5.68
N LEU A 135 12.80 -4.69 -6.79
CA LEU A 135 11.73 -3.82 -7.28
C LEU A 135 10.55 -3.73 -6.30
N MET A 136 10.14 -4.86 -5.71
CA MET A 136 9.10 -4.88 -4.67
C MET A 136 9.51 -4.06 -3.44
N LEU A 137 10.74 -4.23 -2.95
CA LEU A 137 11.23 -3.48 -1.79
C LEU A 137 11.38 -1.99 -2.08
N VAL A 138 11.87 -1.59 -3.26
CA VAL A 138 11.95 -0.18 -3.67
C VAL A 138 10.55 0.44 -3.73
N TYR A 139 9.58 -0.27 -4.30
CA TYR A 139 8.20 0.19 -4.37
C TYR A 139 7.58 0.38 -2.98
N VAL A 140 7.71 -0.60 -2.08
CA VAL A 140 7.15 -0.53 -0.73
C VAL A 140 7.89 0.53 0.12
N THR A 141 9.21 0.66 -0.03
CA THR A 141 9.98 1.70 0.65
C THR A 141 9.53 3.09 0.22
N LYS A 142 9.31 3.31 -1.08
CA LYS A 142 8.73 4.56 -1.59
C LYS A 142 7.37 4.83 -0.95
N PHE A 143 6.50 3.82 -0.84
CA PHE A 143 5.19 3.97 -0.20
C PHE A 143 5.32 4.49 1.24
N PHE A 144 6.19 3.88 2.05
CA PHE A 144 6.39 4.34 3.43
C PHE A 144 7.04 5.73 3.50
N TRP A 145 7.91 6.07 2.55
CA TRP A 145 8.48 7.43 2.44
C TRP A 145 7.39 8.48 2.18
N TRP A 146 6.36 8.11 1.42
CA TRP A 146 5.24 8.97 1.05
C TRP A 146 3.95 8.67 1.85
N GLU A 147 4.05 8.02 3.00
CA GLU A 147 2.88 7.56 3.77
C GLU A 147 1.87 8.68 4.08
N ALA A 148 2.34 9.89 4.42
CA ALA A 148 1.46 11.01 4.72
C ALA A 148 0.64 11.48 3.50
N GLY A 149 1.15 11.26 2.29
CA GLY A 149 0.42 11.54 1.06
C GLY A 149 -0.73 10.55 0.85
N TYR A 150 -0.52 9.28 1.23
CA TYR A 150 -1.51 8.22 1.11
C TYR A 150 -2.77 8.49 1.93
N TRP A 151 -2.71 9.22 3.05
CA TRP A 151 -3.91 9.56 3.82
C TRP A 151 -4.92 10.46 3.09
N ASN A 152 -4.52 11.06 1.97
CA ASN A 152 -5.39 11.87 1.12
C ASN A 152 -5.95 11.10 -0.09
N THR A 153 -5.70 9.79 -0.18
CA THR A 153 -6.28 8.94 -1.23
C THR A 153 -7.76 8.65 -0.97
N MET A 154 -8.43 8.11 -1.98
CA MET A 154 -9.85 7.73 -1.90
C MET A 154 -10.09 6.73 -0.76
N ASP A 155 -9.26 5.69 -0.66
CA ASP A 155 -9.35 4.62 0.34
C ASP A 155 -9.41 5.15 1.79
N ILE A 156 -8.62 6.19 2.09
CA ILE A 156 -8.57 6.78 3.43
C ILE A 156 -9.58 7.92 3.58
N ALA A 157 -9.69 8.80 2.59
CA ALA A 157 -10.46 10.03 2.76
C ALA A 157 -11.97 9.89 2.49
N HIS A 158 -12.38 8.92 1.66
CA HIS A 158 -13.75 8.84 1.15
C HIS A 158 -14.39 7.45 1.33
N ASP A 159 -13.61 6.38 1.23
CA ASP A 159 -14.16 5.03 1.30
C ASP A 159 -14.29 4.52 2.73
N ARG A 160 -15.41 3.86 3.01
CA ARG A 160 -15.70 3.28 4.33
C ARG A 160 -14.95 1.97 4.53
N ALA A 161 -14.71 1.65 5.79
CA ALA A 161 -13.96 0.46 6.18
C ALA A 161 -14.88 -0.78 6.20
N GLY A 162 -15.10 -1.36 5.03
CA GLY A 162 -15.85 -2.60 4.86
C GLY A 162 -14.98 -3.77 4.42
N PHE A 163 -15.64 -4.85 4.01
CA PHE A 163 -15.00 -6.03 3.43
C PHE A 163 -14.15 -5.68 2.20
N TYR A 164 -14.66 -4.82 1.31
CA TYR A 164 -13.95 -4.45 0.09
C TYR A 164 -12.50 -3.97 0.35
N ILE A 165 -12.34 -2.99 1.23
CA ILE A 165 -11.02 -2.46 1.57
C ILE A 165 -10.25 -3.46 2.44
N CYS A 166 -10.84 -3.93 3.55
CA CYS A 166 -10.09 -4.73 4.52
C CYS A 166 -9.60 -6.04 3.92
N TRP A 167 -10.43 -6.74 3.14
CA TRP A 167 -10.02 -7.96 2.44
C TRP A 167 -8.94 -7.69 1.39
N GLY A 168 -9.05 -6.58 0.66
CA GLY A 168 -8.03 -6.14 -0.28
C GLY A 168 -6.65 -6.00 0.38
N CYS A 169 -6.58 -5.31 1.52
CA CYS A 169 -5.31 -5.11 2.22
C CYS A 169 -4.78 -6.38 2.89
N LEU A 170 -5.67 -7.18 3.51
CA LEU A 170 -5.29 -8.29 4.36
C LEU A 170 -5.00 -9.58 3.58
N VAL A 171 -5.64 -9.76 2.42
CA VAL A 171 -5.57 -11.00 1.63
C VAL A 171 -5.01 -10.71 0.24
N TRP A 172 -5.62 -9.79 -0.50
CA TRP A 172 -5.27 -9.59 -1.91
C TRP A 172 -3.83 -9.11 -2.09
N VAL A 173 -3.40 -8.10 -1.34
CA VAL A 173 -2.02 -7.58 -1.39
C VAL A 173 -1.00 -8.68 -1.07
N PRO A 174 -1.05 -9.36 0.09
CA PRO A 174 -0.04 -10.37 0.41
C PRO A 174 -0.11 -11.64 -0.43
N SER A 175 -1.23 -11.95 -1.10
CA SER A 175 -1.36 -13.16 -1.91
C SER A 175 -1.08 -12.93 -3.41
N ILE A 176 -1.67 -11.88 -4.00
CA ILE A 176 -1.60 -11.65 -5.45
C ILE A 176 -0.35 -10.84 -5.80
N TYR A 177 -0.04 -9.78 -5.06
CA TYR A 177 1.07 -8.89 -5.46
C TYR A 177 2.43 -9.56 -5.26
N THR A 178 2.49 -10.55 -4.38
CA THR A 178 3.66 -11.35 -4.04
C THR A 178 3.79 -12.60 -4.92
N SER A 179 2.75 -12.95 -5.70
CA SER A 179 2.70 -14.16 -6.52
C SER A 179 3.87 -14.35 -7.51
N PRO A 180 4.44 -13.29 -8.14
CA PRO A 180 5.63 -13.48 -8.99
C PRO A 180 6.82 -14.01 -8.18
N GLY A 181 6.98 -13.56 -6.93
CA GLY A 181 8.01 -14.06 -6.02
C GLY A 181 7.76 -15.52 -5.65
N VAL A 182 6.52 -15.89 -5.33
CA VAL A 182 6.15 -17.30 -5.04
C VAL A 182 6.50 -18.22 -6.21
N TYR A 183 6.18 -17.80 -7.44
CA TYR A 183 6.47 -18.54 -8.65
C TYR A 183 7.98 -18.76 -8.85
N LEU A 184 8.77 -17.70 -8.68
CA LEU A 184 10.22 -17.71 -8.89
C LEU A 184 10.96 -18.60 -7.88
N VAL A 185 10.41 -18.85 -6.68
CA VAL A 185 11.03 -19.77 -5.71
C VAL A 185 11.22 -21.16 -6.33
N ASN A 186 10.19 -21.69 -6.98
CA ASN A 186 10.22 -23.03 -7.60
C ASN A 186 10.69 -23.01 -9.05
N HIS A 187 10.71 -21.84 -9.70
CA HIS A 187 11.12 -21.68 -11.10
C HIS A 187 12.26 -20.66 -11.21
N PRO A 188 13.50 -21.04 -10.83
CA PRO A 188 14.64 -20.15 -10.93
C PRO A 188 14.96 -19.85 -12.40
N VAL A 189 14.85 -18.58 -12.78
CA VAL A 189 15.15 -18.10 -14.14
C VAL A 189 16.47 -17.33 -14.13
N ASN A 190 17.42 -17.78 -14.95
CA ASN A 190 18.68 -17.05 -15.15
C ASN A 190 18.50 -16.11 -16.36
N LEU A 191 18.34 -14.82 -16.08
CA LEU A 191 18.17 -13.79 -17.10
C LEU A 191 19.52 -13.37 -17.73
N GLY A 192 20.61 -13.57 -17.01
CA GLY A 192 21.90 -12.98 -17.32
C GLY A 192 21.99 -11.54 -16.80
N THR A 193 23.20 -11.14 -16.42
CA THR A 193 23.46 -9.85 -15.74
C THR A 193 22.96 -8.65 -16.54
N GLN A 194 23.11 -8.68 -17.87
CA GLN A 194 22.72 -7.57 -18.73
C GLN A 194 21.20 -7.38 -18.79
N LEU A 195 20.43 -8.46 -19.01
CA LEU A 195 18.97 -8.39 -19.06
C LEU A 195 18.39 -8.06 -17.68
N ALA A 196 18.94 -8.66 -16.61
CA ALA A 196 18.56 -8.36 -15.24
C ALA A 196 18.74 -6.87 -14.90
N LEU A 197 19.87 -6.28 -15.30
CA LEU A 197 20.15 -4.86 -15.08
C LEU A 197 19.20 -3.97 -15.87
N TYR A 198 18.91 -4.29 -17.14
CA TYR A 198 17.94 -3.52 -17.93
C TYR A 198 16.53 -3.54 -17.31
N ILE A 199 16.05 -4.70 -16.86
CA ILE A 199 14.74 -4.82 -16.21
C ILE A 199 14.72 -4.05 -14.89
N LEU A 200 15.77 -4.16 -14.08
CA LEU A 200 15.88 -3.45 -12.81
C LEU A 200 15.87 -1.93 -13.03
N VAL A 201 16.67 -1.41 -13.95
CA VAL A 201 16.73 0.03 -14.25
C VAL A 201 15.40 0.52 -14.80
N ALA A 202 14.79 -0.21 -15.74
CA ALA A 202 13.48 0.14 -16.29
C ALA A 202 12.40 0.15 -15.20
N GLY A 203 12.38 -0.84 -14.31
CA GLY A 203 11.44 -0.92 -13.20
C GLY A 203 11.61 0.24 -12.21
N ILE A 204 12.85 0.55 -11.82
CA ILE A 204 13.14 1.70 -10.94
C ILE A 204 12.73 3.01 -11.60
N LEU A 205 13.00 3.18 -12.90
CA LEU A 205 12.59 4.36 -13.66
C LEU A 205 11.06 4.52 -13.64
N CYS A 206 10.30 3.45 -13.89
CA CYS A 206 8.83 3.49 -13.83
C CYS A 206 8.32 3.89 -12.43
N ILE A 207 8.91 3.32 -11.37
CA ILE A 207 8.56 3.66 -9.98
C ILE A 207 8.87 5.13 -9.67
N TYR A 208 10.01 5.62 -10.16
CA TYR A 208 10.45 7.00 -10.01
C TYR A 208 9.54 7.98 -10.75
N ILE A 209 9.22 7.71 -12.02
CA ILE A 209 8.32 8.55 -12.82
C ILE A 209 6.98 8.65 -12.11
N ASN A 210 6.40 7.53 -11.67
CA ASN A 210 5.15 7.53 -10.93
C ASN A 210 5.24 8.36 -9.64
N TYR A 211 6.34 8.24 -8.89
CA TYR A 211 6.56 9.08 -7.70
C TYR A 211 6.65 10.57 -8.04
N ASP A 212 7.39 10.92 -9.10
CA ASP A 212 7.61 12.29 -9.50
C ASP A 212 6.32 12.95 -10.02
N CYS A 213 5.46 12.19 -10.72
CA CYS A 213 4.11 12.63 -11.08
C CYS A 213 3.31 13.08 -9.85
N ASP A 214 3.26 12.23 -8.82
CA ASP A 214 2.51 12.52 -7.58
C ASP A 214 3.13 13.68 -6.81
N ARG A 215 4.46 13.72 -6.71
CA ARG A 215 5.20 14.82 -6.09
C ARG A 215 4.92 16.15 -6.79
N GLN A 216 4.93 16.20 -8.12
CA GLN A 216 4.60 17.40 -8.90
C GLN A 216 3.17 17.87 -8.63
N ARG A 217 2.19 16.96 -8.65
CA ARG A 217 0.79 17.27 -8.37
C ARG A 217 0.61 17.80 -6.95
N GLN A 218 1.23 17.18 -5.97
CA GLN A 218 1.13 17.60 -4.57
C GLN A 218 1.77 18.96 -4.34
N GLU A 219 2.98 19.18 -4.85
CA GLU A 219 3.68 20.46 -4.69
C GLU A 219 2.95 21.60 -5.40
N PHE A 220 2.41 21.33 -6.58
CA PHE A 220 1.58 22.28 -7.31
C PHE A 220 0.33 22.69 -6.51
N ARG A 221 -0.37 21.72 -5.92
CA ARG A 221 -1.55 22.00 -5.06
C ARG A 221 -1.16 22.71 -3.76
N ARG A 222 -0.05 22.33 -3.13
CA ARG A 222 0.45 22.93 -1.88
C ARG A 222 0.83 24.40 -2.07
N THR A 223 1.38 24.75 -3.23
CA THR A 223 1.84 26.11 -3.55
C THR A 223 0.79 26.94 -4.29
N ASN A 224 -0.43 26.43 -4.49
CA ASN A 224 -1.47 27.06 -5.32
C ASN A 224 -0.93 27.48 -6.70
N GLY A 225 -0.12 26.63 -7.32
CA GLY A 225 0.49 26.87 -8.63
C GLY A 225 1.72 27.78 -8.64
N LYS A 226 2.23 28.20 -7.48
CA LYS A 226 3.44 29.03 -7.36
C LYS A 226 4.71 28.18 -7.12
N CYS A 227 4.86 27.08 -7.85
CA CYS A 227 6.07 26.25 -7.83
C CYS A 227 6.82 26.34 -9.16
N LYS A 228 7.95 25.65 -9.28
CA LYS A 228 8.62 25.39 -10.55
C LYS A 228 8.52 23.90 -10.86
N ILE A 229 8.11 23.55 -12.07
CA ILE A 229 8.07 22.18 -12.57
C ILE A 229 9.08 22.08 -13.71
N TRP A 230 10.06 21.19 -13.56
CA TRP A 230 11.22 21.07 -14.46
C TRP A 230 11.89 22.41 -14.79
N GLY A 231 12.09 23.23 -13.75
CA GLY A 231 12.77 24.52 -13.86
C GLY A 231 11.94 25.68 -14.42
N LYS A 232 10.72 25.42 -14.92
CA LYS A 232 9.83 26.44 -15.50
C LYS A 232 8.61 26.69 -14.60
N ALA A 233 7.97 27.84 -14.77
CA ALA A 233 6.68 28.10 -14.14
C ALA A 233 5.63 27.13 -14.73
N PRO A 234 4.80 26.49 -13.89
CA PRO A 234 3.85 25.49 -14.34
C PRO A 234 2.75 26.13 -15.19
N SER A 235 2.41 25.48 -16.30
CA SER A 235 1.16 25.76 -17.00
C SER A 235 0.00 25.20 -16.19
N LYS A 236 -1.08 25.97 -16.09
CA LYS A 236 -2.26 25.64 -15.26
C LYS A 236 -3.56 26.06 -15.93
N ILE A 237 -4.62 25.29 -15.66
CA ILE A 237 -5.99 25.64 -16.01
C ILE A 237 -6.75 25.90 -14.70
N GLU A 238 -7.43 27.04 -14.63
CA GLU A 238 -8.36 27.37 -13.55
C GLU A 238 -9.75 26.86 -13.91
N ALA A 239 -10.15 25.75 -13.28
CA ALA A 239 -11.45 25.12 -13.50
C ALA A 239 -12.41 25.54 -12.38
N THR A 240 -13.53 26.15 -12.75
CA THR A 240 -14.58 26.54 -11.82
C THR A 240 -15.73 25.54 -11.90
N TYR A 241 -16.18 25.05 -10.74
CA TYR A 241 -17.28 24.10 -10.65
C TYR A 241 -18.22 24.47 -9.50
N THR A 242 -19.50 24.20 -9.68
CA THR A 242 -20.53 24.41 -8.65
C THR A 242 -20.74 23.10 -7.91
N THR A 243 -20.57 23.13 -6.60
CA THR A 243 -20.87 21.99 -5.72
C THR A 243 -22.37 21.75 -5.63
N THR A 244 -22.78 20.56 -5.18
CA THR A 244 -24.20 20.23 -4.92
C THR A 244 -24.85 21.13 -3.88
N SER A 245 -24.07 21.81 -3.03
CA SER A 245 -24.53 22.83 -2.08
C SER A 245 -24.63 24.24 -2.67
N GLY A 246 -24.40 24.41 -3.97
CA GLY A 246 -24.46 25.71 -4.66
C GLY A 246 -23.20 26.58 -4.51
N GLU A 247 -22.18 26.14 -3.77
CA GLU A 247 -20.91 26.88 -3.68
C GLU A 247 -20.12 26.74 -4.98
N THR A 248 -19.68 27.87 -5.53
CA THR A 248 -18.74 27.91 -6.66
C THR A 248 -17.32 27.73 -6.12
N LYS A 249 -16.63 26.67 -6.54
CA LYS A 249 -15.24 26.37 -6.18
C LYS A 249 -14.35 26.43 -7.39
N THR A 250 -13.14 26.94 -7.20
CA THR A 250 -12.10 26.99 -8.23
C THR A 250 -11.02 25.97 -7.89
N SER A 251 -10.69 25.11 -8.84
CA SER A 251 -9.63 24.11 -8.75
C SER A 251 -8.56 24.38 -9.79
N LEU A 252 -7.30 24.18 -9.41
CA LEU A 252 -6.16 24.31 -10.31
C LEU A 252 -5.82 22.94 -10.89
N LEU A 253 -5.85 22.85 -12.22
CA LEU A 253 -5.40 21.69 -12.98
C LEU A 253 -4.01 21.97 -13.53
N LEU A 254 -3.09 21.03 -13.31
CA LEU A 254 -1.71 21.12 -13.76
C LEU A 254 -1.61 20.58 -15.19
N THR A 255 -1.05 21.37 -16.12
CA THR A 255 -0.89 21.01 -17.55
C THR A 255 0.57 21.06 -18.01
N SER A 256 1.50 20.81 -17.09
CA SER A 256 2.95 20.80 -17.37
C SER A 256 3.67 19.72 -16.56
N GLY A 257 4.92 19.43 -16.92
CA GLY A 257 5.65 18.29 -16.38
C GLY A 257 5.06 16.98 -16.91
N TRP A 258 5.01 15.95 -16.06
CA TRP A 258 4.43 14.66 -16.45
C TRP A 258 2.94 14.75 -16.80
N TRP A 259 2.20 15.65 -16.12
CA TRP A 259 0.77 15.85 -16.35
C TRP A 259 0.43 16.58 -17.65
N GLY A 260 1.42 17.21 -18.30
CA GLY A 260 1.25 17.79 -19.64
C GLY A 260 1.66 16.86 -20.77
N LEU A 261 2.26 15.70 -20.46
CA LEU A 261 2.60 14.65 -21.42
C LEU A 261 1.49 13.59 -21.56
N ALA A 262 0.56 13.55 -20.61
CA ALA A 262 -0.61 12.69 -20.59
C ALA A 262 -1.78 13.35 -21.34
#